data_AF-A0A8T6ND41-F1
#
_entry.id   AF-A0A8T6ND41-F1
#
_cell.length_a   1.000
_cell.length_b   1.000
_cell.length_c   1.000
_cell.angle_alpha   90.00
_cell.angle_beta   90.00
_cell.angle_gamma   90.00
#
_symmetry.space_group_name_H-M   'P 1'
#
loop_
_entity.id
_entity.type
_entity.pdbx_description
1 polymer ?
#
loop_
_entity_poly.entity_id
_entity_poly.type
_entity_poly.pdbx_seq_one_letter_code
_entity_poly.pdbx_strand_id
1 'polypeptide(L)' 'MMSTITDSMPKVRKPKGGWYIPRKKKRRTGPRVAPSEKGLPPCPACGEWSMQKDNNRVELYCGACGAIMGSR' A
#
# COMPACT_ATOMS: atom_id res chain seq x y z
N MET A 1 25.56 59.33 -0.07
CA MET A 1 25.98 58.26 -1.00
C MET A 1 25.15 57.03 -0.65
N MET A 2 24.07 56.76 -1.38
CA MET A 2 23.20 55.59 -1.14
C MET A 2 23.52 54.53 -2.18
N SER A 3 24.20 53.47 -1.75
CA SER A 3 24.52 52.31 -2.57
C SER A 3 23.26 51.49 -2.72
N THR A 4 22.57 51.61 -3.85
CA THR A 4 21.50 50.69 -4.24
C THR A 4 22.13 49.34 -4.57
N ILE A 5 22.25 48.48 -3.55
CA ILE A 5 22.56 47.06 -3.77
C ILE A 5 21.37 46.50 -4.54
N THR A 6 21.54 46.39 -5.85
CA THR A 6 20.60 45.68 -6.71
C THR A 6 20.46 44.26 -6.18
N ASP A 7 19.30 44.00 -5.61
CA ASP A 7 18.81 42.70 -5.15
C ASP A 7 18.71 41.75 -6.36
N SER A 8 19.86 41.27 -6.82
CA SER A 8 19.96 40.32 -7.92
C SER A 8 20.48 39.02 -7.33
N MET A 9 19.55 38.22 -6.84
CA MET A 9 19.78 36.83 -6.47
C MET A 9 20.61 36.18 -7.59
N PRO A 10 21.80 35.61 -7.28
CA PRO A 10 22.65 35.05 -8.31
C PRO A 10 21.88 33.97 -9.07
N LYS A 11 21.87 34.04 -10.40
CA LYS A 11 21.20 33.06 -11.25
C LYS A 11 21.87 31.69 -11.07
N VAL A 12 21.36 30.90 -10.14
CA VAL A 12 21.82 29.53 -9.91
C VAL A 12 21.50 28.71 -11.15
N ARG A 13 22.54 28.41 -11.93
CA ARG A 13 22.42 27.56 -13.11
C ARG A 13 22.30 26.10 -12.68
N LYS A 14 21.36 25.37 -13.29
CA LYS A 14 21.20 23.93 -13.07
C LYS A 14 22.49 23.19 -13.48
N PRO A 15 22.98 22.23 -12.67
CA PRO A 15 24.14 21.42 -13.04
C PRO A 15 23.89 20.64 -14.34
N LYS A 16 24.94 20.37 -15.14
CA LYS A 16 24.83 19.61 -16.39
C LYS A 16 24.17 18.23 -16.21
N GLY A 17 24.43 17.58 -15.07
CA GLY A 17 23.85 16.28 -14.70
C GLY A 17 22.49 16.34 -14.00
N GLY A 18 21.90 17.54 -13.88
CA GLY A 18 20.71 17.77 -13.07
C GLY A 18 20.99 17.80 -11.56
N TRP A 19 19.93 17.93 -10.77
CA TRP A 19 20.01 17.84 -9.32
C TRP A 19 20.01 16.38 -8.90
N TYR A 20 20.70 16.05 -7.81
CA TYR A 20 20.60 14.72 -7.20
C TYR A 20 19.15 14.47 -6.77
N ILE A 21 18.52 13.44 -7.34
CA ILE A 21 17.17 12.99 -6.98
C ILE A 21 17.34 11.68 -6.20
N PRO A 22 17.00 11.65 -4.89
CA PRO A 22 17.00 10.42 -4.12
C PRO A 22 16.06 9.39 -4.74
N ARG A 23 16.60 8.30 -5.29
CA ARG A 23 15.79 7.22 -5.85
C ARG A 23 15.17 6.42 -4.71
N LYS A 24 13.85 6.49 -4.54
CA LYS A 24 13.13 5.63 -3.58
C LYS A 24 13.40 4.16 -3.96
N LYS A 25 13.81 3.34 -2.99
CA LYS A 25 13.95 1.88 -3.19
C LYS A 25 12.59 1.33 -3.64
N LYS A 26 12.58 0.48 -4.68
CA LYS A 26 11.36 -0.22 -5.10
C LYS A 26 10.90 -1.09 -3.93
N ARG A 27 9.63 -0.96 -3.52
CA ARG A 27 9.03 -1.89 -2.55
C ARG A 27 9.07 -3.29 -3.17
N ARG A 28 9.57 -4.28 -2.42
CA ARG A 28 9.45 -5.69 -2.81
C ARG A 28 7.99 -6.08 -2.65
N THR A 29 7.22 -6.01 -3.72
CA THR A 29 5.89 -6.59 -3.76
C THR A 29 6.07 -8.11 -3.65
N GLY A 30 5.35 -8.76 -2.73
CA GLY A 30 5.36 -10.22 -2.63
C GLY A 30 4.89 -10.91 -3.92
N PRO A 31 4.84 -12.25 -3.94
CA PRO A 31 4.34 -12.99 -5.09
C PRO A 31 2.99 -12.46 -5.57
N ARG A 32 2.84 -12.27 -6.88
CA ARG A 32 1.56 -11.91 -7.49
C ARG A 32 0.69 -13.16 -7.50
N VAL A 33 -0.03 -13.39 -6.41
CA VAL A 33 -1.03 -14.46 -6.29
C VAL A 33 -2.41 -13.94 -6.67
N ALA A 34 -3.26 -14.82 -7.22
CA ALA A 34 -4.64 -14.47 -7.51
C ALA A 34 -5.37 -14.04 -6.21
N PRO A 35 -6.41 -13.20 -6.27
CA PRO A 35 -7.17 -12.80 -5.07
C PRO A 35 -7.71 -14.00 -4.26
N SER A 36 -7.99 -15.12 -4.92
CA SER A 36 -8.40 -16.39 -4.30
C SER A 36 -7.29 -17.11 -3.54
N GLU A 37 -6.04 -16.86 -3.90
CA GLU A 37 -4.84 -17.48 -3.32
C GLU A 37 -4.19 -16.60 -2.25
N LYS A 38 -4.56 -15.31 -2.18
CA LYS A 38 -4.33 -14.50 -0.98
C LYS A 38 -5.16 -15.12 0.12
N GLY A 39 -4.52 -15.90 0.99
CA GLY A 39 -5.19 -16.58 2.10
C GLY A 39 -6.24 -15.69 2.76
N LEU A 40 -7.40 -16.29 3.08
CA LEU A 40 -8.50 -15.57 3.68
C LEU A 40 -8.04 -14.89 4.99
N PRO A 41 -8.59 -13.70 5.32
CA PRO A 41 -8.24 -13.03 6.56
C PRO A 41 -8.59 -13.90 7.78
N PRO A 42 -7.95 -13.66 8.94
CA PRO A 42 -8.37 -14.31 10.18
C PRO A 42 -9.84 -13.98 10.47
N CYS A 43 -10.54 -14.92 11.10
CA CYS A 43 -11.94 -14.72 11.46
C CYS A 43 -12.08 -13.53 12.43
N PRO A 44 -12.98 -12.56 12.17
CA PRO A 44 -13.17 -11.42 13.07
C PRO A 44 -13.81 -11.80 14.41
N ALA A 45 -14.47 -12.96 14.51
CA ALA A 45 -15.15 -13.40 15.73
C ALA A 45 -14.21 -14.13 16.70
N CYS A 46 -13.33 -15.00 16.20
CA CYS A 46 -12.45 -15.83 17.04
C CYS A 46 -10.94 -15.64 16.77
N GLY A 47 -10.55 -14.88 15.75
CA GLY A 47 -9.14 -14.66 15.40
C GLY A 47 -8.46 -15.83 14.67
N GLU A 48 -9.14 -16.97 14.52
CA GLU A 48 -8.57 -18.16 13.88
C GLU A 48 -8.45 -18.01 12.36
N TRP A 49 -7.43 -18.63 11.79
CA TRP A 49 -7.14 -18.67 10.34
C TRP A 49 -7.93 -19.76 9.61
N SER A 50 -9.21 -19.87 9.93
CA SER A 50 -10.08 -20.93 9.41
C SER A 50 -11.26 -20.37 8.61
N MET A 51 -11.13 -19.14 8.09
CA MET A 51 -12.10 -18.58 7.15
C MET A 51 -12.08 -19.38 5.85
N GLN A 52 -13.26 -19.74 5.36
CA GLN A 52 -13.51 -20.49 4.14
C GLN A 52 -14.63 -19.80 3.35
N LYS A 53 -14.59 -19.92 2.03
CA LYS A 53 -15.66 -19.43 1.16
C LYS A 53 -16.58 -20.60 0.83
N ASP A 54 -17.87 -20.45 1.11
CA ASP A 54 -18.88 -21.39 0.63
C ASP A 54 -19.13 -21.12 -0.87
N ASN A 55 -18.86 -22.11 -1.71
CA ASN A 55 -19.04 -21.98 -3.16
C ASN A 55 -20.52 -21.95 -3.58
N ASN A 56 -21.43 -22.48 -2.76
CA ASN A 56 -22.86 -22.54 -3.07
C ASN A 56 -23.59 -21.27 -2.64
N ARG A 57 -23.20 -20.68 -1.51
CA ARG A 57 -23.93 -19.54 -0.90
C ARG A 57 -23.29 -18.18 -1.12
N VAL A 58 -22.09 -18.13 -1.70
CA VAL A 58 -21.28 -16.89 -1.84
C VAL A 58 -20.99 -16.22 -0.48
N GLU A 59 -21.18 -16.96 0.60
CA GLU A 59 -20.93 -16.52 1.97
C GLU A 59 -19.52 -16.93 2.39
N LEU A 60 -18.89 -16.11 3.23
CA LEU A 60 -17.66 -16.45 3.91
C LEU A 60 -18.03 -17.00 5.28
N TYR A 61 -17.47 -18.13 5.70
CA TYR A 61 -17.72 -18.68 7.03
C TYR A 61 -16.42 -19.15 7.68
N CYS A 62 -16.38 -19.17 9.01
CA CYS A 62 -15.25 -19.69 9.76
C CYS A 62 -15.49 -21.15 10.15
N GLY A 63 -14.61 -22.06 9.73
CA GLY A 63 -14.67 -23.47 10.10
C GLY A 63 -14.36 -23.77 11.57
N ALA A 64 -13.80 -22.83 12.33
CA ALA A 64 -13.43 -23.02 13.74
C ALA A 64 -14.55 -22.60 14.71
N CYS A 65 -15.20 -21.45 14.48
CA CYS A 65 -16.23 -20.91 15.37
C CYS A 65 -17.63 -20.85 14.75
N GLY A 66 -17.77 -21.20 13.47
CA GLY A 66 -19.05 -21.16 12.76
C GLY A 66 -19.55 -19.76 12.41
N ALA A 67 -18.76 -18.70 12.63
CA ALA A 67 -19.16 -17.34 12.28
C ALA A 67 -19.31 -17.18 10.76
N ILE A 68 -20.44 -16.61 10.32
CA ILE A 68 -20.74 -16.35 8.90
C ILE A 68 -20.62 -14.84 8.62
N MET A 69 -19.78 -14.49 7.66
CA MET A 69 -19.62 -13.16 7.10
C MET A 69 -20.35 -13.08 5.75
N GLY A 70 -21.58 -12.58 5.78
CA GLY A 70 -22.41 -12.41 4.60
C GLY A 70 -23.80 -11.94 5.00
N SER A 71 -23.96 -10.64 5.18
CA SER A 71 -25.30 -10.05 5.31
C SER A 71 -25.30 -8.59 4.82
N ARG A 72 -25.67 -8.41 3.55
CA ARG A 72 -26.61 -7.37 3.15
C ARG A 72 -27.50 -7.94 2.07
#